data_AF-A0A1G0BYH4-F1
#
_entry.id   AF-A0A1G0BYH4-F1
#
_cell.length_a   1.000
_cell.length_b   1.000
_cell.length_c   1.000
_cell.angle_alpha   90.00
_cell.angle_beta   90.00
_cell.angle_gamma   90.00
#
_symmetry.space_group_name_H-M   'P 1'
#
loop_
_entity.id
_entity.type
_entity.pdbx_description
1 polymer ?
#
loop_
_entity_poly.entity_id
_entity_poly.type
_entity_poly.pdbx_seq_one_letter_code
_entity_poly.pdbx_strand_id
1 'polypeptide(L)'
;MAVGPVAQGAEPEVTPGKTKKAVAKKAKPTAKKDTKPDAQAVQSQFEAEARAKAEQEVRLRAEAESKKQVEAEAHEKPLRDADALIKNSKPADAYALLEPLEFDRSGEVRFDYLFGIAALDSGKADKATLAFERVLAVDPNFAGARLDMARAYYQLGDLQRAETEFNEVMKQNPPDAARATIQKYLDAIIAYEQAKQTRITGYAEGVMGHDSNIANSSTQIFTFAPTSPWSGLFPSNQLPPGAKLTGAYEGVNAGGEISHSLNANWGVNAGADLRQHGNMTQTAYDSLSIDGRAGVMYVGEQDTYKLSLTGGQAYTANSMRRDSLGLSAEWQHVFSPANQISAFAQYGESRAAGVPPTSPTTDARIEGDTDQAVVGAGWVHLFADGKQALFGSIYAGKELDVAPAISPGLPNGGRTDGKKRFEGLRIGGQAAITEQWDSVISLGYQSANYDSFNNLIMANRSEKIYDLMVGAGWHIDKFWTLKPQIAFSRKNSNIALYSFDRTDVSLTLRRDFK
;
A
#
# COMPACT_ATOMS: atom_id res chain seq x y z
N MET A 1 -34.68 54.67 -36.80
CA MET A 1 -35.76 54.62 -35.79
C MET A 1 -35.07 54.69 -34.44
N ALA A 2 -34.89 55.90 -33.91
CA ALA A 2 -35.74 56.54 -32.88
C ALA A 2 -35.19 56.16 -31.48
N VAL A 3 -34.75 57.03 -30.57
CA VAL A 3 -34.91 58.49 -30.34
C VAL A 3 -33.70 58.97 -29.47
N GLY A 4 -33.20 60.19 -29.65
CA GLY A 4 -32.18 60.83 -28.76
C GLY A 4 -32.80 61.55 -27.54
N PRO A 5 -32.24 62.64 -26.96
CA PRO A 5 -30.88 63.21 -27.10
C PRO A 5 -30.29 63.84 -25.78
N VAL A 6 -29.19 64.61 -25.93
CA VAL A 6 -28.65 65.72 -25.07
C VAL A 6 -27.82 65.30 -23.83
N ALA A 7 -26.64 65.83 -23.46
CA ALA A 7 -25.96 67.14 -23.63
C ALA A 7 -24.41 66.96 -23.57
N GLN A 8 -23.61 67.67 -24.39
CA GLN A 8 -22.78 68.88 -24.08
C GLN A 8 -21.83 68.73 -22.87
N GLY A 9 -20.54 69.09 -22.88
CA GLY A 9 -19.68 69.82 -23.81
C GLY A 9 -18.32 70.13 -23.12
N ALA A 10 -17.30 70.35 -23.95
CA ALA A 10 -15.91 70.80 -23.75
C ALA A 10 -15.46 71.51 -22.44
N GLU A 11 -14.30 71.06 -21.92
CA GLU A 11 -12.98 71.74 -21.81
C GLU A 11 -12.83 73.27 -21.60
N PRO A 12 -11.68 73.78 -21.09
CA PRO A 12 -11.58 74.45 -19.79
C PRO A 12 -11.29 75.95 -19.88
N GLU A 13 -11.51 76.69 -18.79
CA GLU A 13 -11.00 78.07 -18.68
C GLU A 13 -10.51 78.46 -17.27
N VAL A 14 -9.43 79.22 -17.33
CA VAL A 14 -8.53 79.74 -16.30
C VAL A 14 -9.22 80.72 -15.35
N THR A 15 -8.79 80.77 -14.08
CA THR A 15 -8.82 82.03 -13.31
C THR A 15 -7.77 82.08 -12.19
N PRO A 16 -7.02 83.19 -12.04
CA PRO A 16 -5.92 83.33 -11.07
C PRO A 16 -6.30 84.10 -9.79
N GLY A 17 -5.79 83.64 -8.64
CA GLY A 17 -6.05 84.19 -7.30
C GLY A 17 -4.88 84.98 -6.69
N LYS A 18 -4.77 86.26 -7.08
CA LYS A 18 -4.30 87.46 -6.37
C LYS A 18 -3.35 87.34 -5.15
N THR A 19 -2.11 87.77 -5.37
CA THR A 19 -1.15 88.34 -4.39
C THR A 19 -1.62 89.68 -3.81
N LYS A 20 -1.56 89.85 -2.47
CA LYS A 20 -1.68 91.14 -1.78
C LYS A 20 -0.30 91.64 -1.32
N LYS A 21 0.14 92.76 -1.90
CA LYS A 21 1.24 93.59 -1.41
C LYS A 21 0.75 94.43 -0.23
N ALA A 22 1.46 94.40 0.90
CA ALA A 22 1.31 95.37 1.99
C ALA A 22 2.48 96.35 1.97
N VAL A 23 2.11 97.61 2.17
CA VAL A 23 2.88 98.84 1.96
C VAL A 23 3.75 99.13 3.18
N ALA A 24 5.07 99.24 2.99
CA ALA A 24 5.98 99.80 3.99
C ALA A 24 6.24 101.28 3.69
N LYS A 25 5.89 102.15 4.64
CA LYS A 25 6.09 103.61 4.60
C LYS A 25 7.58 103.97 4.70
N LYS A 26 8.00 104.93 3.87
CA LYS A 26 9.27 105.67 3.99
C LYS A 26 9.28 106.53 5.27
N ALA A 27 10.37 106.46 6.03
CA ALA A 27 10.77 107.47 7.02
C ALA A 27 12.14 108.06 6.63
N LYS A 28 12.29 109.38 6.79
CA LYS A 28 13.45 110.21 6.43
C LYS A 28 14.66 110.00 7.38
N PRO A 29 15.88 110.39 6.95
CA PRO A 29 17.11 110.14 7.69
C PRO A 29 17.35 111.17 8.80
N THR A 30 17.89 110.74 9.93
CA THR A 30 18.51 111.61 10.94
C THR A 30 19.94 111.12 11.19
N ALA A 31 20.86 112.07 11.25
CA ALA A 31 22.29 111.84 11.27
C ALA A 31 22.87 111.80 12.70
N LYS A 32 23.99 111.06 12.82
CA LYS A 32 25.06 111.06 13.84
C LYS A 32 24.82 110.30 15.15
N LYS A 33 25.63 109.26 15.39
CA LYS A 33 26.89 109.36 16.15
C LYS A 33 27.63 108.01 16.11
N ASP A 34 28.91 108.07 15.75
CA ASP A 34 29.85 106.96 15.88
C ASP A 34 30.09 106.65 17.36
N THR A 35 29.68 105.46 17.80
CA THR A 35 30.13 104.83 19.04
C THR A 35 30.65 103.44 18.70
N LYS A 36 31.95 103.21 18.94
CA LYS A 36 32.58 101.88 18.81
C LYS A 36 31.85 100.89 19.74
N PRO A 37 31.48 99.68 19.27
CA PRO A 37 30.82 98.70 20.12
C PRO A 37 31.76 98.14 21.17
N ASP A 38 31.24 97.94 22.38
CA ASP A 38 31.92 97.38 23.54
C ASP A 38 32.25 95.90 23.29
N ALA A 39 33.54 95.56 23.25
CA ALA A 39 34.04 94.26 22.80
C ALA A 39 33.58 93.09 23.69
N GLN A 40 33.26 93.34 24.96
CA GLN A 40 32.76 92.31 25.88
C GLN A 40 31.28 91.98 25.66
N ALA A 41 30.45 92.96 25.25
CA ALA A 41 29.03 92.73 24.96
C ALA A 41 28.85 91.90 23.68
N VAL A 42 29.66 92.15 22.65
CA VAL A 42 29.65 91.40 21.38
C VAL A 42 30.12 89.96 21.59
N GLN A 43 31.15 89.73 22.41
CA GLN A 43 31.64 88.38 22.75
C GLN A 43 30.57 87.56 23.49
N SER A 44 29.90 88.16 24.48
CA SER A 44 28.84 87.49 25.25
C SER A 44 27.59 87.16 24.41
N GLN A 45 27.25 88.00 23.43
CA GLN A 45 26.17 87.72 22.48
C GLN A 45 26.55 86.61 21.51
N PHE A 46 27.79 86.57 21.02
CA PHE A 46 28.28 85.48 20.17
C PHE A 46 28.33 84.15 20.92
N GLU A 47 28.77 84.15 22.17
CA GLU A 47 28.76 82.94 23.02
C GLU A 47 27.35 82.47 23.33
N ALA A 48 26.40 83.39 23.60
CA ALA A 48 25.00 83.06 23.81
C ALA A 48 24.30 82.53 22.53
N GLU A 49 24.57 83.13 21.37
CA GLU A 49 24.08 82.65 20.07
C GLU A 49 24.71 81.30 19.69
N ALA A 50 25.99 81.10 19.96
CA ALA A 50 26.66 79.82 19.75
C ALA A 50 26.09 78.73 20.66
N ARG A 51 25.81 79.04 21.92
CA ARG A 51 25.14 78.12 22.86
C ARG A 51 23.72 77.79 22.43
N ALA A 52 22.95 78.80 22.01
CA ALA A 52 21.58 78.61 21.52
C ALA A 52 21.54 77.78 20.23
N LYS A 53 22.49 77.98 19.30
CA LYS A 53 22.63 77.14 18.10
C LYS A 53 23.03 75.71 18.44
N ALA A 54 23.97 75.51 19.37
CA ALA A 54 24.38 74.18 19.80
C ALA A 54 23.23 73.42 20.48
N GLU A 55 22.46 74.10 21.33
CA GLU A 55 21.25 73.52 21.97
C GLU A 55 20.16 73.17 20.93
N GLN A 56 20.00 73.99 19.89
CA GLN A 56 19.06 73.73 18.80
C GLN A 56 19.49 72.54 17.94
N GLU A 57 20.79 72.39 17.63
CA GLU A 57 21.31 71.20 16.93
C GLU A 57 21.14 69.93 17.76
N VAL A 58 21.37 69.99 19.08
CA VAL A 58 21.16 68.84 19.98
C VAL A 58 19.68 68.44 19.99
N ARG A 59 18.73 69.39 20.04
CA ARG A 59 17.29 69.11 19.94
C ARG A 59 16.92 68.47 18.60
N LEU A 60 17.41 69.00 17.48
CA LEU A 60 17.11 68.45 16.16
C LEU A 60 17.65 67.03 15.97
N ARG A 61 18.83 66.73 16.52
CA ARG A 61 19.39 65.36 16.53
C ARG A 61 18.56 64.42 17.40
N ALA A 62 18.16 64.86 18.60
CA ALA A 62 17.30 64.07 19.48
C ALA A 62 15.92 63.80 18.84
N GLU A 63 15.33 64.78 18.15
CA GLU A 63 14.08 64.61 17.40
C GLU A 63 14.25 63.63 16.23
N ALA A 64 15.33 63.73 15.46
CA ALA A 64 15.63 62.80 14.36
C ALA A 64 15.87 61.35 14.87
N GLU A 65 16.55 61.17 15.99
CA GLU A 65 16.73 59.86 16.63
C GLU A 65 15.40 59.30 17.15
N SER A 66 14.57 60.13 17.79
CA SER A 66 13.24 59.72 18.27
C SER A 66 12.33 59.27 17.11
N LYS A 67 12.37 59.99 15.98
CA LYS A 67 11.59 59.64 14.79
C LYS A 67 12.05 58.32 14.16
N LYS A 68 13.36 58.09 14.07
CA LYS A 68 13.93 56.80 13.62
C LYS A 68 13.52 55.64 14.54
N GLN A 69 13.48 55.85 15.86
CA GLN A 69 13.03 54.84 16.81
C GLN A 69 11.55 54.51 16.63
N VAL A 70 10.70 55.52 16.41
CA VAL A 70 9.26 55.31 16.16
C VAL A 70 9.02 54.58 14.84
N GLU A 71 9.75 54.93 13.78
CA GLU A 71 9.68 54.25 12.48
C GLU A 71 10.17 52.80 12.59
N ALA A 72 11.25 52.54 13.32
CA ALA A 72 11.75 51.19 13.58
C ALA A 72 10.76 50.35 14.40
N GLU A 73 10.14 50.89 15.46
CA GLU A 73 9.13 50.17 16.24
C GLU A 73 7.86 49.93 15.42
N ALA A 74 7.42 50.89 14.60
CA ALA A 74 6.28 50.71 13.70
C ALA A 74 6.52 49.63 12.63
N HIS A 75 7.77 49.50 12.18
CA HIS A 75 8.19 48.48 11.22
C HIS A 75 8.31 47.08 11.87
N GLU A 76 8.77 47.03 13.12
CA GLU A 76 9.03 45.79 13.86
C GLU A 76 7.79 45.20 14.54
N LYS A 77 6.89 46.06 15.03
CA LYS A 77 5.71 45.64 15.81
C LYS A 77 4.82 44.62 15.07
N PRO A 78 4.45 44.80 13.78
CA PRO A 78 3.63 43.80 13.08
C PRO A 78 4.31 42.43 12.96
N LEU A 79 5.65 42.41 12.80
CA LEU A 79 6.40 41.16 12.72
C LEU A 79 6.44 40.45 14.08
N ARG A 80 6.66 41.21 15.17
CA ARG A 80 6.64 40.66 16.54
C ARG A 80 5.26 40.11 16.89
N ASP A 81 4.20 40.83 16.54
CA ASP A 81 2.83 40.42 16.82
C ASP A 81 2.45 39.17 15.98
N ALA A 82 2.87 39.09 14.72
CA ALA A 82 2.66 37.91 13.88
C ALA A 82 3.41 36.67 14.39
N ASP A 83 4.68 36.82 14.80
CA ASP A 83 5.46 35.73 15.40
C ASP A 83 4.80 35.21 16.69
N ALA A 84 4.26 36.10 17.52
CA ALA A 84 3.51 35.73 18.71
C ALA A 84 2.20 34.97 18.35
N LEU A 85 1.50 35.37 17.28
CA LEU A 85 0.28 34.69 16.83
C LEU A 85 0.58 33.28 16.29
N ILE A 86 1.66 33.11 15.52
CA ILE A 86 2.12 31.80 15.04
C ILE A 86 2.44 30.88 16.21
N LYS A 87 3.21 31.36 17.20
CA LYS A 87 3.57 30.58 18.41
C LYS A 87 2.36 30.19 19.26
N ASN A 88 1.30 30.99 19.23
CA ASN A 88 0.03 30.70 19.91
C ASN A 88 -0.95 29.88 19.05
N SER A 89 -0.48 29.25 17.97
CA SER A 89 -1.29 28.43 17.06
C SER A 89 -2.47 29.17 16.43
N LYS A 90 -2.30 30.47 16.14
CA LYS A 90 -3.26 31.31 15.42
C LYS A 90 -2.72 31.79 14.07
N PRO A 91 -2.42 30.88 13.12
CA PRO A 91 -1.78 31.22 11.86
C PRO A 91 -2.69 32.09 10.97
N ALA A 92 -4.01 31.93 11.03
CA ALA A 92 -4.95 32.71 10.23
C ALA A 92 -4.96 34.19 10.63
N ASP A 93 -4.88 34.49 11.93
CA ASP A 93 -4.79 35.86 12.44
C ASP A 93 -3.44 36.49 12.07
N ALA A 94 -2.35 35.72 12.18
CA ALA A 94 -1.01 36.16 11.77
C ALA A 94 -0.98 36.49 10.27
N TYR A 95 -1.61 35.64 9.45
CA TYR A 95 -1.70 35.85 8.02
C TYR A 95 -2.50 37.10 7.68
N ALA A 96 -3.66 37.30 8.32
CA ALA A 96 -4.50 38.49 8.11
C ALA A 96 -3.79 39.79 8.54
N LEU A 97 -2.90 39.73 9.53
CA LEU A 97 -2.07 40.86 9.96
C LEU A 97 -0.99 41.21 8.93
N LEU A 98 -0.38 40.20 8.30
CA LEU A 98 0.75 40.38 7.38
C LEU A 98 0.33 40.59 5.92
N GLU A 99 -0.82 40.05 5.48
CA GLU A 99 -1.30 40.15 4.09
C GLU A 99 -1.38 41.59 3.54
N PRO A 100 -1.89 42.59 4.28
CA PRO A 100 -1.91 43.97 3.79
C PRO A 100 -0.52 44.58 3.57
N LEU A 101 0.50 44.01 4.21
CA LEU A 101 1.89 44.49 4.14
C LEU A 101 2.70 43.77 3.06
N GLU A 102 2.14 42.75 2.40
CA GLU A 102 2.85 41.92 1.41
C GLU A 102 3.46 42.75 0.28
N PHE A 103 2.69 43.71 -0.24
CA PHE A 103 3.14 44.56 -1.34
C PHE A 103 4.35 45.42 -0.96
N ASP A 104 4.31 46.04 0.22
CA ASP A 104 5.34 46.99 0.67
C ASP A 104 6.58 46.31 1.23
N ARG A 105 6.45 45.08 1.76
CA ARG A 105 7.49 44.41 2.55
C ARG A 105 8.03 43.11 1.96
N SER A 106 7.50 42.65 0.83
CA SER A 106 8.07 41.51 0.11
C SER A 106 9.55 41.74 -0.22
N GLY A 107 10.37 40.70 -0.04
CA GLY A 107 11.83 40.77 -0.16
C GLY A 107 12.55 40.98 1.16
N GLU A 108 11.87 41.41 2.22
CA GLU A 108 12.42 41.39 3.58
C GLU A 108 12.40 39.95 4.13
N VAL A 109 13.58 39.35 4.32
CA VAL A 109 13.74 37.94 4.75
C VAL A 109 12.86 37.55 5.93
N ARG A 110 12.80 38.39 6.97
CA ARG A 110 12.02 38.08 8.18
C ARG A 110 10.51 38.23 7.96
N PHE A 111 10.09 39.23 7.19
CA PHE A 111 8.69 39.39 6.82
C PHE A 111 8.24 38.18 5.99
N ASP A 112 8.98 37.85 4.94
CA ASP A 112 8.66 36.75 4.03
C ASP A 112 8.64 35.40 4.75
N TYR A 113 9.56 35.15 5.67
CA TYR A 113 9.56 33.91 6.45
C TYR A 113 8.32 33.79 7.36
N LEU A 114 7.97 34.85 8.10
CA LEU A 114 6.78 34.84 8.96
C LEU A 114 5.48 34.79 8.15
N PHE A 115 5.41 35.51 7.04
CA PHE A 115 4.28 35.47 6.11
C PHE A 115 4.12 34.08 5.51
N GLY A 116 5.23 33.45 5.10
CA GLY A 116 5.23 32.09 4.57
C GLY A 116 4.71 31.05 5.57
N ILE A 117 5.17 31.09 6.82
CA ILE A 117 4.68 30.19 7.88
C ILE A 117 3.18 30.42 8.12
N ALA A 118 2.77 31.68 8.29
CA ALA A 118 1.38 32.02 8.52
C ALA A 118 0.47 31.58 7.36
N ALA A 119 0.93 31.76 6.12
CA ALA A 119 0.22 31.32 4.92
C ALA A 119 0.08 29.80 4.87
N LEU A 120 1.19 29.08 5.08
CA LEU A 120 1.24 27.62 5.05
C LEU A 120 0.30 26.99 6.09
N ASP A 121 0.40 27.44 7.35
CA ASP A 121 -0.39 26.88 8.45
C ASP A 121 -1.86 27.35 8.39
N SER A 122 -2.19 28.33 7.53
CA SER A 122 -3.56 28.74 7.20
C SER A 122 -4.11 28.07 5.93
N GLY A 123 -3.38 27.14 5.32
CA GLY A 123 -3.79 26.42 4.10
C GLY A 123 -3.60 27.20 2.80
N LYS A 124 -2.87 28.32 2.80
CA LYS A 124 -2.51 29.11 1.61
C LYS A 124 -1.11 28.75 1.13
N ALA A 125 -0.92 27.47 0.81
CA ALA A 125 0.39 26.91 0.47
C ALA A 125 1.03 27.55 -0.79
N ASP A 126 0.21 28.02 -1.73
CA ASP A 126 0.61 28.74 -2.95
C ASP A 126 1.32 30.07 -2.64
N LYS A 127 0.76 30.85 -1.70
CA LYS A 127 1.40 32.07 -1.24
C LYS A 127 2.63 31.80 -0.37
N ALA A 128 2.59 30.71 0.41
CA ALA A 128 3.71 30.31 1.24
C ALA A 128 4.96 29.98 0.40
N THR A 129 4.81 29.23 -0.70
CA THR A 129 5.94 28.89 -1.58
C THR A 129 6.63 30.13 -2.14
N LEU A 130 5.86 31.14 -2.58
CA LEU A 130 6.44 32.38 -3.12
C LEU A 130 7.25 33.15 -2.05
N ALA A 131 6.74 33.17 -0.82
CA ALA A 131 7.42 33.85 0.28
C ALA A 131 8.72 33.12 0.68
N PHE A 132 8.68 31.79 0.78
CA PHE A 132 9.89 31.00 1.07
C PHE A 132 10.91 31.05 -0.07
N GLU A 133 10.48 31.11 -1.33
CA GLU A 133 11.38 31.32 -2.48
C GLU A 133 12.14 32.64 -2.35
N ARG A 134 11.49 33.73 -1.92
CA ARG A 134 12.17 35.01 -1.65
C ARG A 134 13.18 34.90 -0.52
N VAL A 135 12.84 34.18 0.56
CA VAL A 135 13.79 33.90 1.67
C VAL A 135 15.01 33.14 1.17
N LEU A 136 14.80 32.06 0.43
CA LEU A 136 15.86 31.19 -0.08
C LEU A 136 16.69 31.82 -1.20
N ALA A 137 16.14 32.81 -1.92
CA ALA A 137 16.89 33.61 -2.87
C ALA A 137 17.95 34.50 -2.18
N VAL A 138 17.70 34.92 -0.94
CA VAL A 138 18.66 35.70 -0.14
C VAL A 138 19.60 34.77 0.64
N ASP A 139 19.07 33.74 1.28
CA ASP A 139 19.84 32.72 2.00
C ASP A 139 19.46 31.30 1.53
N PRO A 140 20.21 30.73 0.56
CA PRO A 140 19.96 29.38 0.07
C PRO A 140 20.10 28.29 1.14
N ASN A 141 20.78 28.55 2.27
CA ASN A 141 21.00 27.54 3.32
C ASN A 141 20.06 27.71 4.51
N PHE A 142 19.00 28.53 4.38
CA PHE A 142 18.01 28.70 5.45
C PHE A 142 17.18 27.41 5.63
N ALA A 143 17.59 26.56 6.57
CA ALA A 143 16.99 25.26 6.83
C ALA A 143 15.48 25.30 7.12
N GLY A 144 15.04 26.29 7.93
CA GLY A 144 13.62 26.44 8.31
C GLY A 144 12.71 26.75 7.12
N ALA A 145 13.03 27.78 6.34
CA ALA A 145 12.33 28.14 5.11
C ALA A 145 12.31 27.00 4.09
N ARG A 146 13.41 26.25 3.96
CA ARG A 146 13.46 25.07 3.08
C ARG A 146 12.54 23.93 3.54
N LEU A 147 12.51 23.67 4.85
CA LEU A 147 11.60 22.68 5.44
C LEU A 147 10.14 23.07 5.26
N ASP A 148 9.80 24.33 5.51
CA ASP A 148 8.42 24.81 5.37
C ASP A 148 8.00 24.93 3.88
N MET A 149 8.94 25.19 2.98
CA MET A 149 8.71 25.10 1.53
C MET A 149 8.43 23.66 1.09
N ALA A 150 9.14 22.67 1.63
CA ALA A 150 8.84 21.25 1.40
C ALA A 150 7.43 20.88 1.88
N ARG A 151 7.03 21.35 3.08
CA ARG A 151 5.66 21.19 3.60
C ARG A 151 4.62 21.88 2.70
N ALA A 152 4.93 23.05 2.15
CA ALA A 152 4.04 23.76 1.23
C ALA A 152 3.85 23.00 -0.09
N TYR A 153 4.93 22.49 -0.69
CA TYR A 153 4.85 21.63 -1.87
C TYR A 153 4.05 20.36 -1.62
N TYR A 154 4.21 19.75 -0.43
CA TYR A 154 3.41 18.60 -0.03
C TYR A 154 1.91 18.93 0.04
N GLN A 155 1.52 20.07 0.61
CA GLN A 155 0.11 20.51 0.65
C GLN A 155 -0.45 20.82 -0.75
N LEU A 156 0.38 21.31 -1.67
CA LEU A 156 0.01 21.56 -3.06
C LEU A 156 -0.07 20.27 -3.90
N GLY A 157 0.38 19.14 -3.36
CA GLY A 157 0.45 17.87 -4.08
C GLY A 157 1.63 17.74 -5.06
N ASP A 158 2.56 18.69 -5.06
CA ASP A 158 3.82 18.62 -5.81
C ASP A 158 4.85 17.80 -5.01
N LEU A 159 4.60 16.49 -4.93
CA LEU A 159 5.35 15.60 -4.06
C LEU A 159 6.83 15.47 -4.47
N GLN A 160 7.13 15.59 -5.77
CA GLN A 160 8.49 15.48 -6.28
C GLN A 160 9.37 16.63 -5.79
N ARG A 161 8.84 17.85 -5.80
CA ARG A 161 9.55 19.01 -5.22
C ARG A 161 9.59 18.92 -3.70
N ALA A 162 8.51 18.48 -3.06
CA ALA A 162 8.49 18.27 -1.61
C ALA A 162 9.60 17.30 -1.17
N GLU A 163 9.71 16.14 -1.81
CA GLU A 163 10.76 15.15 -1.54
C GLU A 163 12.17 15.73 -1.74
N THR A 164 12.38 16.46 -2.84
CA THR A 164 13.67 17.10 -3.13
C THR A 164 14.07 18.03 -1.98
N GLU A 165 13.17 18.92 -1.56
CA GLU A 165 13.45 19.88 -0.49
C GLU A 165 13.62 19.21 0.88
N PHE A 166 12.81 18.20 1.21
CA PHE A 166 12.97 17.40 2.43
C PHE A 166 14.35 16.73 2.49
N ASN A 167 14.81 16.16 1.37
CA ASN A 167 16.14 15.53 1.27
C ASN A 167 17.27 16.55 1.38
N GLU A 168 17.12 17.75 0.80
CA GLU A 168 18.10 18.83 0.97
C GLU A 168 18.22 19.28 2.43
N VAL A 169 17.09 19.42 3.14
CA VAL A 169 17.12 19.73 4.59
C VAL A 169 17.80 18.59 5.36
N MET A 170 17.58 17.33 4.99
CA MET A 170 18.21 16.18 5.65
C MET A 170 19.74 16.20 5.54
N LYS A 171 20.29 16.68 4.41
CA LYS A 171 21.75 16.86 4.21
C LYS A 171 22.36 17.92 5.13
N GLN A 172 21.54 18.82 5.68
CA GLN A 172 22.00 19.89 6.59
C GLN A 172 22.09 19.44 8.05
N ASN A 173 21.95 18.13 8.34
CA ASN A 173 21.97 17.55 9.68
C ASN A 173 20.98 18.21 10.66
N PRO A 174 19.66 18.14 10.36
CA PRO A 174 18.65 18.77 11.19
C PRO A 174 18.55 18.07 12.57
N PRO A 175 18.05 18.79 13.61
CA PRO A 175 17.77 18.20 14.92
C PRO A 175 16.83 16.99 14.83
N ASP A 176 16.90 16.07 15.79
CA ASP A 176 16.17 14.79 15.73
C ASP A 176 14.65 14.97 15.57
N ALA A 177 14.05 15.99 16.21
CA ALA A 177 12.62 16.30 16.06
C ALA A 177 12.24 16.69 14.62
N ALA A 178 13.10 17.48 13.96
CA ALA A 178 12.90 17.85 12.56
C ALA A 178 13.14 16.64 11.64
N ARG A 179 14.17 15.82 11.92
CA ARG A 179 14.41 14.57 11.18
C ARG A 179 13.20 13.63 11.22
N ALA A 180 12.62 13.40 12.39
CA ALA A 180 11.43 12.56 12.54
C ALA A 180 10.22 13.12 11.77
N THR A 181 10.04 14.44 11.77
CA THR A 181 8.98 15.11 11.02
C THR A 181 9.17 14.96 9.52
N ILE A 182 10.40 15.18 9.03
CA ILE A 182 10.74 15.01 7.60
C ILE A 182 10.51 13.57 7.17
N GLN A 183 10.96 12.59 7.97
CA GLN A 183 10.78 11.18 7.65
C GLN A 183 9.29 10.81 7.49
N LYS A 184 8.43 11.33 8.37
CA LYS A 184 6.97 11.12 8.26
C LYS A 184 6.42 11.61 6.92
N TYR A 185 6.90 12.74 6.40
CA TYR A 185 6.47 13.24 5.10
C TYR A 185 7.05 12.42 3.94
N LEU A 186 8.33 12.04 4.00
CA LEU A 186 8.95 11.19 2.99
C LEU A 186 8.27 9.81 2.89
N ASP A 187 7.96 9.18 4.03
CA ASP A 187 7.23 7.92 4.07
C ASP A 187 5.83 8.06 3.46
N ALA A 188 5.14 9.18 3.71
CA ALA A 188 3.84 9.46 3.12
C ALA A 188 3.92 9.70 1.60
N ILE A 189 4.99 10.36 1.11
CA ILE A 189 5.25 10.52 -0.33
C ILE A 189 5.49 9.16 -0.99
N ILE A 190 6.37 8.33 -0.42
CA ILE A 190 6.66 6.99 -0.93
C ILE A 190 5.38 6.14 -0.96
N ALA A 191 4.58 6.18 0.10
CA ALA A 191 3.30 5.48 0.15
C ALA A 191 2.34 5.97 -0.95
N TYR A 192 2.28 7.29 -1.19
CA TYR A 192 1.44 7.87 -2.24
C TYR A 192 1.90 7.49 -3.66
N GLU A 193 3.21 7.42 -3.90
CA GLU A 193 3.74 6.99 -5.20
C GLU A 193 3.53 5.50 -5.44
N GLN A 194 3.78 4.66 -4.42
CA GLN A 194 3.48 3.23 -4.48
C GLN A 194 1.98 2.96 -4.69
N ALA A 195 1.13 3.83 -4.14
CA ALA A 195 -0.32 3.80 -4.32
C ALA A 195 -0.82 4.15 -5.73
N LYS A 196 0.06 4.54 -6.68
CA LYS A 196 -0.31 4.80 -8.08
C LYS A 196 0.26 3.80 -9.08
N GLN A 197 1.03 2.80 -8.63
CA GLN A 197 1.74 1.92 -9.56
C GLN A 197 0.91 0.70 -9.94
N THR A 198 0.73 0.53 -11.26
CA THR A 198 0.40 -0.77 -11.83
C THR A 198 1.64 -1.64 -11.82
N ARG A 199 1.59 -2.77 -11.12
CA ARG A 199 2.66 -3.76 -11.11
C ARG A 199 2.19 -5.00 -11.86
N ILE A 200 2.97 -5.41 -12.85
CA ILE A 200 2.76 -6.64 -13.61
C ILE A 200 3.87 -7.60 -13.22
N THR A 201 3.50 -8.82 -12.88
CA THR A 201 4.44 -9.91 -12.64
C THR A 201 4.02 -11.13 -13.42
N GLY A 202 4.97 -12.00 -13.75
CA GLY A 202 4.66 -13.26 -14.37
C GLY A 202 5.79 -14.25 -14.19
N TYR A 203 5.55 -15.48 -14.63
CA TYR A 203 6.55 -16.53 -14.62
C TYR A 203 6.27 -17.57 -15.71
N ALA A 204 7.31 -18.30 -16.08
CA ALA A 204 7.25 -19.51 -16.88
C ALA A 204 8.14 -20.58 -16.24
N GLU A 205 7.68 -21.81 -16.23
CA GLU A 205 8.34 -22.96 -15.59
C GLU A 205 8.35 -24.16 -16.53
N GLY A 206 9.51 -24.80 -16.62
CA GLY A 206 9.62 -26.18 -17.09
C GLY A 206 9.79 -27.10 -15.89
N VAL A 207 9.03 -28.18 -15.85
CA VAL A 207 9.03 -29.15 -14.74
C VAL A 207 9.34 -30.53 -15.28
N MET A 208 10.14 -31.28 -14.55
CA MET A 208 10.24 -32.73 -14.71
C MET A 208 10.23 -33.39 -13.33
N GLY A 209 9.70 -34.60 -13.26
CA GLY A 209 9.61 -35.29 -11.98
C GLY A 209 9.24 -36.75 -12.10
N HIS A 210 9.07 -37.37 -10.94
CA HIS A 210 8.67 -38.75 -10.81
C HIS A 210 7.68 -38.90 -9.64
N ASP A 211 6.59 -39.60 -9.92
CA ASP A 211 5.50 -39.85 -8.99
C ASP A 211 5.36 -41.34 -8.72
N SER A 212 5.32 -41.72 -7.44
CA SER A 212 5.16 -43.12 -7.03
C SER A 212 3.72 -43.64 -7.12
N ASN A 213 2.72 -42.76 -7.25
CA ASN A 213 1.30 -43.12 -7.24
C ASN A 213 0.40 -42.05 -7.90
N ILE A 214 0.51 -41.91 -9.22
CA ILE A 214 -0.18 -40.94 -10.07
C ILE A 214 -1.70 -40.97 -9.86
N ALA A 215 -2.28 -42.17 -9.68
CA ALA A 215 -3.72 -42.37 -9.53
C ALA A 215 -4.22 -42.25 -8.09
N ASN A 216 -3.35 -41.99 -7.10
CA ASN A 216 -3.68 -42.07 -5.66
C ASN A 216 -4.34 -43.41 -5.28
N SER A 217 -3.91 -44.50 -5.90
CA SER A 217 -4.47 -45.85 -5.71
C SER A 217 -4.18 -46.42 -4.33
N SER A 218 -5.14 -47.18 -3.79
CA SER A 218 -4.92 -48.00 -2.59
C SER A 218 -4.18 -49.28 -2.91
N THR A 219 -3.22 -49.65 -2.04
CA THR A 219 -2.51 -50.94 -2.09
C THR A 219 -3.03 -51.94 -1.07
N GLN A 220 -4.09 -51.61 -0.34
CA GLN A 220 -4.68 -52.48 0.68
C GLN A 220 -5.80 -53.33 0.09
N ILE A 221 -5.88 -54.60 0.48
CA ILE A 221 -7.02 -55.46 0.15
C ILE A 221 -8.26 -54.88 0.86
N PHE A 222 -9.32 -54.65 0.11
CA PHE A 222 -10.60 -54.25 0.67
C PHE A 222 -11.51 -55.48 0.81
N THR A 223 -12.06 -55.69 2.01
CA THR A 223 -13.00 -56.79 2.30
C THR A 223 -14.36 -56.18 2.60
N PHE A 224 -15.42 -56.55 1.90
CA PHE A 224 -16.75 -56.04 2.26
C PHE A 224 -17.22 -56.67 3.56
N ALA A 225 -18.04 -55.93 4.31
CA ALA A 225 -18.72 -56.50 5.47
C ALA A 225 -19.56 -57.73 5.06
N PRO A 226 -19.66 -58.77 5.90
CA PRO A 226 -20.48 -59.95 5.59
C PRO A 226 -21.95 -59.62 5.27
N THR A 227 -22.46 -58.54 5.86
CA THR A 227 -23.84 -58.05 5.66
C THR A 227 -23.98 -57.09 4.47
N SER A 228 -22.90 -56.79 3.75
CA SER A 228 -22.99 -55.95 2.54
C SER A 228 -23.74 -56.72 1.44
N PRO A 229 -24.67 -56.08 0.71
CA PRO A 229 -25.35 -56.70 -0.43
C PRO A 229 -24.39 -57.05 -1.58
N TRP A 230 -23.16 -56.52 -1.55
CA TRP A 230 -22.11 -56.78 -2.54
C TRP A 230 -21.21 -57.97 -2.19
N SER A 231 -21.39 -58.56 -1.00
CA SER A 231 -20.45 -59.53 -0.46
C SER A 231 -20.35 -60.84 -1.24
N GLY A 232 -21.41 -61.18 -1.98
CA GLY A 232 -21.49 -62.36 -2.84
C GLY A 232 -21.07 -62.14 -4.30
N LEU A 233 -20.69 -60.93 -4.71
CA LEU A 233 -20.29 -60.66 -6.11
C LEU A 233 -18.82 -60.97 -6.39
N PHE A 234 -18.01 -61.23 -5.35
CA PHE A 234 -16.59 -61.53 -5.47
C PHE A 234 -16.26 -62.88 -4.82
N PRO A 235 -15.43 -63.75 -5.44
CA PRO A 235 -15.16 -65.11 -4.97
C PRO A 235 -14.68 -65.24 -3.52
N SER A 236 -14.05 -64.20 -2.96
CA SER A 236 -13.57 -64.14 -1.57
C SER A 236 -14.17 -62.98 -0.77
N ASN A 237 -15.22 -62.34 -1.28
CA ASN A 237 -15.77 -61.11 -0.70
C ASN A 237 -14.71 -59.97 -0.56
N GLN A 238 -13.69 -60.00 -1.43
CA GLN A 238 -12.60 -59.03 -1.43
C GLN A 238 -12.45 -58.38 -2.79
N LEU A 239 -12.18 -57.08 -2.79
CA LEU A 239 -11.63 -56.38 -3.94
C LEU A 239 -10.10 -56.46 -3.85
N PRO A 240 -9.42 -56.86 -4.93
CA PRO A 240 -7.97 -56.83 -4.97
C PRO A 240 -7.47 -55.38 -4.79
N PRO A 241 -6.29 -55.18 -4.22
CA PRO A 241 -5.70 -53.86 -4.09
C PRO A 241 -5.51 -53.24 -5.47
N GLY A 242 -5.64 -51.91 -5.56
CA GLY A 242 -5.26 -51.18 -6.75
C GLY A 242 -3.75 -51.24 -6.97
N ALA A 243 -3.33 -51.18 -8.23
CA ALA A 243 -1.93 -51.00 -8.56
C ALA A 243 -1.54 -49.53 -8.37
N LYS A 244 -0.41 -49.28 -7.68
CA LYS A 244 0.23 -47.97 -7.73
C LYS A 244 0.72 -47.72 -9.15
N LEU A 245 0.26 -46.63 -9.74
CA LEU A 245 0.75 -46.18 -11.03
C LEU A 245 1.94 -45.25 -10.79
N THR A 246 3.14 -45.77 -10.99
CA THR A 246 4.38 -45.00 -10.88
C THR A 246 4.82 -44.53 -12.27
N GLY A 247 5.44 -43.35 -12.36
CA GLY A 247 5.93 -42.86 -13.63
C GLY A 247 6.67 -41.53 -13.53
N ALA A 248 7.51 -41.28 -14.53
CA ALA A 248 8.12 -39.98 -14.77
C ALA A 248 7.16 -39.09 -15.59
N TYR A 249 7.30 -37.78 -15.40
CA TYR A 249 6.50 -36.77 -16.08
C TYR A 249 7.34 -35.55 -16.44
N GLU A 250 6.80 -34.77 -17.36
CA GLU A 250 7.24 -33.42 -17.70
C GLU A 250 6.05 -32.46 -17.66
N GLY A 251 6.32 -31.16 -17.60
CA GLY A 251 5.26 -30.17 -17.56
C GLY A 251 5.73 -28.76 -17.84
N VAL A 252 4.76 -27.92 -18.17
CA VAL A 252 4.95 -26.48 -18.38
C VAL A 252 3.94 -25.74 -17.53
N ASN A 253 4.42 -24.81 -16.71
CA ASN A 253 3.55 -23.86 -16.01
C ASN A 253 3.85 -22.45 -16.49
N ALA A 254 2.84 -21.60 -16.55
CA ALA A 254 3.01 -20.18 -16.81
C ALA A 254 1.91 -19.41 -16.10
N GLY A 255 2.21 -18.22 -15.63
CA GLY A 255 1.21 -17.39 -14.99
C GLY A 255 1.60 -15.93 -14.95
N GLY A 256 0.61 -15.08 -14.73
CA GLY A 256 0.76 -13.64 -14.67
C GLY A 256 -0.23 -13.01 -13.71
N GLU A 257 0.17 -11.91 -13.11
CA GLU A 257 -0.67 -11.10 -12.23
C GLU A 257 -0.43 -9.62 -12.50
N ILE A 258 -1.52 -8.89 -12.70
CA ILE A 258 -1.56 -7.43 -12.70
C ILE A 258 -2.19 -6.99 -11.38
N SER A 259 -1.50 -6.08 -10.70
CA SER A 259 -2.00 -5.41 -9.50
C SER A 259 -1.97 -3.91 -9.73
N HIS A 260 -3.03 -3.22 -9.35
CA HIS A 260 -3.17 -1.80 -9.54
C HIS A 260 -3.70 -1.16 -8.26
N SER A 261 -2.92 -0.26 -7.69
CA SER A 261 -3.33 0.55 -6.56
C SER A 261 -4.25 1.66 -7.06
N LEU A 262 -5.49 1.71 -6.54
CA LEU A 262 -6.48 2.73 -6.88
C LEU A 262 -6.22 4.02 -6.09
N ASN A 263 -5.75 3.87 -4.85
CA ASN A 263 -5.33 4.93 -3.95
C ASN A 263 -4.48 4.33 -2.81
N ALA A 264 -4.19 5.12 -1.77
CA ALA A 264 -3.33 4.72 -0.65
C ALA A 264 -3.81 3.47 0.11
N ASN A 265 -5.11 3.16 0.06
CA ASN A 265 -5.69 2.06 0.82
C ASN A 265 -6.30 0.98 -0.07
N TRP A 266 -6.85 1.33 -1.23
CA TRP A 266 -7.54 0.38 -2.10
C TRP A 266 -6.66 -0.06 -3.27
N GLY A 267 -6.65 -1.37 -3.52
CA GLY A 267 -6.02 -1.98 -4.68
C GLY A 267 -6.89 -3.05 -5.32
N VAL A 268 -6.65 -3.32 -6.59
CA VAL A 268 -7.27 -4.41 -7.34
C VAL A 268 -6.20 -5.28 -7.96
N ASN A 269 -6.46 -6.57 -8.07
CA ASN A 269 -5.57 -7.49 -8.77
C ASN A 269 -6.36 -8.44 -9.67
N ALA A 270 -5.70 -8.89 -10.74
CA ALA A 270 -6.19 -9.93 -11.61
C ALA A 270 -5.02 -10.77 -12.09
N GLY A 271 -5.22 -12.07 -12.22
CA GLY A 271 -4.18 -12.98 -12.68
C GLY A 271 -4.73 -14.22 -13.33
N ALA A 272 -3.86 -14.92 -14.05
CA ALA A 272 -4.18 -16.20 -14.65
C ALA A 272 -2.95 -17.12 -14.60
N ASP A 273 -3.21 -18.42 -14.47
CA ASP A 273 -2.19 -19.46 -14.48
C ASP A 273 -2.63 -20.60 -15.41
N LEU A 274 -1.65 -21.19 -16.06
CA LEU A 274 -1.76 -22.42 -16.83
C LEU A 274 -0.77 -23.42 -16.23
N ARG A 275 -1.22 -24.66 -16.05
CA ARG A 275 -0.37 -25.78 -15.61
C ARG A 275 -0.64 -26.97 -16.49
N GLN A 276 0.36 -27.44 -17.20
CA GLN A 276 0.29 -28.64 -18.02
C GLN A 276 1.25 -29.69 -17.46
N HIS A 277 0.79 -30.92 -17.41
CA HIS A 277 1.53 -32.06 -16.91
C HIS A 277 1.30 -33.27 -17.81
N GLY A 278 2.38 -33.80 -18.40
CA GLY A 278 2.37 -34.96 -19.28
C GLY A 278 3.17 -36.11 -18.67
N ASN A 279 2.52 -37.26 -18.52
CA ASN A 279 3.11 -38.48 -18.02
C ASN A 279 3.77 -39.24 -19.17
N MET A 280 5.00 -39.73 -18.96
CA MET A 280 5.73 -40.44 -20.01
C MET A 280 5.12 -41.79 -20.37
N THR A 281 4.45 -42.45 -19.41
CA THR A 281 3.85 -43.78 -19.59
C THR A 281 2.35 -43.80 -19.32
N GLN A 282 1.88 -43.08 -18.29
CA GLN A 282 0.49 -43.09 -17.84
C GLN A 282 -0.31 -41.94 -18.46
N THR A 283 -0.35 -41.86 -19.79
CA THR A 283 -0.94 -40.70 -20.52
C THR A 283 -2.43 -40.49 -20.26
N ALA A 284 -3.12 -41.53 -19.77
CA ALA A 284 -4.49 -41.43 -19.29
C ALA A 284 -4.64 -40.50 -18.05
N TYR A 285 -3.54 -40.03 -17.46
CA TYR A 285 -3.52 -39.10 -16.33
C TYR A 285 -2.87 -37.76 -16.68
N ASP A 286 -2.62 -37.50 -17.97
CA ASP A 286 -2.15 -36.20 -18.43
C ASP A 286 -3.15 -35.12 -18.03
N SER A 287 -2.67 -33.95 -17.62
CA SER A 287 -3.55 -32.90 -17.12
C SER A 287 -3.17 -31.52 -17.63
N LEU A 288 -4.19 -30.67 -17.73
CA LEU A 288 -4.09 -29.26 -18.05
C LEU A 288 -5.04 -28.49 -17.14
N SER A 289 -4.55 -27.53 -16.36
CA SER A 289 -5.39 -26.57 -15.65
C SER A 289 -5.18 -25.16 -16.19
N ILE A 290 -6.27 -24.42 -16.31
CA ILE A 290 -6.29 -23.00 -16.63
C ILE A 290 -7.14 -22.32 -15.57
N ASP A 291 -6.51 -21.46 -14.79
CA ASP A 291 -7.08 -20.84 -13.61
C ASP A 291 -6.97 -19.32 -13.73
N GLY A 292 -8.03 -18.61 -13.34
CA GLY A 292 -8.10 -17.15 -13.30
C GLY A 292 -8.47 -16.67 -11.91
N ARG A 293 -7.96 -15.52 -11.52
CA ARG A 293 -8.31 -14.86 -10.26
C ARG A 293 -8.49 -13.36 -10.46
N ALA A 294 -9.38 -12.78 -9.67
CA ALA A 294 -9.53 -11.34 -9.56
C ALA A 294 -9.89 -10.98 -8.12
N GLY A 295 -9.39 -9.86 -7.61
CA GLY A 295 -9.60 -9.48 -6.23
C GLY A 295 -9.52 -7.99 -6.00
N VAL A 296 -10.02 -7.60 -4.82
CA VAL A 296 -9.92 -6.26 -4.27
C VAL A 296 -9.26 -6.38 -2.90
N MET A 297 -8.38 -5.44 -2.59
CA MET A 297 -7.74 -5.34 -1.29
C MET A 297 -7.92 -3.94 -0.71
N TYR A 298 -8.11 -3.89 0.61
CA TYR A 298 -8.06 -2.69 1.41
C TYR A 298 -6.94 -2.81 2.44
N VAL A 299 -6.01 -1.87 2.45
CA VAL A 299 -4.87 -1.79 3.35
C VAL A 299 -5.07 -0.58 4.27
N GLY A 300 -5.26 -0.84 5.56
CA GLY A 300 -5.19 0.14 6.64
C GLY A 300 -3.80 0.21 7.26
N GLU A 301 -3.68 0.83 8.44
CA GLU A 301 -2.38 0.97 9.12
C GLU A 301 -1.82 -0.37 9.64
N GLN A 302 -2.68 -1.21 10.22
CA GLN A 302 -2.32 -2.52 10.78
C GLN A 302 -3.14 -3.66 10.19
N ASP A 303 -4.23 -3.34 9.49
CA ASP A 303 -5.19 -4.31 8.97
C ASP A 303 -5.17 -4.34 7.45
N THR A 304 -5.21 -5.53 6.87
CA THR A 304 -5.43 -5.74 5.45
C THR A 304 -6.61 -6.67 5.24
N TYR A 305 -7.51 -6.29 4.34
CA TYR A 305 -8.67 -7.09 3.95
C TYR A 305 -8.56 -7.42 2.47
N LYS A 306 -8.78 -8.68 2.12
CA LYS A 306 -8.76 -9.15 0.73
C LYS A 306 -10.05 -9.90 0.45
N LEU A 307 -10.66 -9.60 -0.69
CA LEU A 307 -11.76 -10.35 -1.26
C LEU A 307 -11.31 -10.81 -2.65
N SER A 308 -11.38 -12.11 -2.93
CA SER A 308 -10.90 -12.66 -4.20
C SER A 308 -11.86 -13.69 -4.76
N LEU A 309 -12.15 -13.56 -6.05
CA LEU A 309 -12.85 -14.53 -6.87
C LEU A 309 -11.82 -15.34 -7.66
N THR A 310 -11.99 -16.65 -7.66
CA THR A 310 -11.17 -17.59 -8.44
C THR A 310 -12.07 -18.44 -9.32
N GLY A 311 -11.65 -18.74 -10.53
CA GLY A 311 -12.37 -19.69 -11.37
C GLY A 311 -11.43 -20.36 -12.35
N GLY A 312 -11.69 -21.60 -12.70
CA GLY A 312 -10.76 -22.35 -13.53
C GLY A 312 -11.33 -23.64 -14.05
N GLN A 313 -10.61 -24.22 -15.01
CA GLN A 313 -10.95 -25.48 -15.65
C GLN A 313 -9.74 -26.40 -15.57
N ALA A 314 -9.94 -27.62 -15.09
CA ALA A 314 -8.94 -28.68 -15.12
C ALA A 314 -9.41 -29.81 -16.03
N TYR A 315 -8.51 -30.29 -16.87
CA TYR A 315 -8.71 -31.41 -17.79
C TYR A 315 -7.82 -32.56 -17.35
N THR A 316 -8.33 -33.79 -17.42
CA THR A 316 -7.56 -35.02 -17.23
C THR A 316 -7.82 -35.95 -18.41
N ALA A 317 -6.75 -36.36 -19.07
CA ALA A 317 -6.78 -36.99 -20.38
C ALA A 317 -7.66 -36.21 -21.38
N ASN A 318 -8.35 -36.94 -22.27
CA ASN A 318 -9.16 -36.36 -23.34
C ASN A 318 -10.65 -36.20 -22.98
N SER A 319 -11.08 -36.61 -21.78
CA SER A 319 -12.50 -36.77 -21.47
C SER A 319 -12.97 -36.14 -20.17
N MET A 320 -12.15 -36.10 -19.12
CA MET A 320 -12.59 -35.57 -17.83
C MET A 320 -12.29 -34.07 -17.74
N ARG A 321 -13.30 -33.28 -17.40
CA ARG A 321 -13.17 -31.84 -17.16
C ARG A 321 -13.74 -31.51 -15.78
N ARG A 322 -13.12 -30.58 -15.08
CA ARG A 322 -13.59 -30.05 -13.80
C ARG A 322 -13.58 -28.53 -13.87
N ASP A 323 -14.76 -27.93 -13.81
CA ASP A 323 -14.93 -26.49 -13.64
C ASP A 323 -14.91 -26.16 -12.15
N SER A 324 -14.36 -25.01 -11.81
CA SER A 324 -14.34 -24.51 -10.43
C SER A 324 -14.64 -23.01 -10.38
N LEU A 325 -15.34 -22.61 -9.33
CA LEU A 325 -15.59 -21.21 -8.98
C LEU A 325 -15.45 -21.07 -7.47
N GLY A 326 -14.74 -20.06 -7.00
CA GLY A 326 -14.47 -19.85 -5.60
C GLY A 326 -14.49 -18.39 -5.21
N LEU A 327 -14.95 -18.13 -3.99
CA LEU A 327 -14.91 -16.84 -3.33
C LEU A 327 -14.11 -17.00 -2.04
N SER A 328 -13.18 -16.08 -1.80
CA SER A 328 -12.35 -16.06 -0.60
C SER A 328 -12.32 -14.67 0.01
N ALA A 329 -12.41 -14.61 1.33
CA ALA A 329 -12.23 -13.40 2.12
C ALA A 329 -11.13 -13.66 3.16
N GLU A 330 -10.21 -12.72 3.29
CA GLU A 330 -9.10 -12.78 4.24
C GLU A 330 -8.99 -11.44 4.96
N TRP A 331 -8.84 -11.50 6.27
CA TRP A 331 -8.39 -10.39 7.10
C TRP A 331 -7.04 -10.73 7.69
N GLN A 332 -6.11 -9.80 7.66
CA GLN A 332 -4.77 -9.91 8.20
C GLN A 332 -4.49 -8.72 9.12
N HIS A 333 -3.94 -8.98 10.29
CA HIS A 333 -3.60 -7.97 11.28
C HIS A 333 -2.13 -8.06 11.70
N VAL A 334 -1.43 -6.94 11.65
CA VAL A 334 -0.01 -6.80 12.00
C VAL A 334 0.11 -6.28 13.44
N PHE A 335 0.33 -7.18 14.40
CA PHE A 335 0.58 -6.80 15.79
C PHE A 335 1.97 -6.17 15.97
N SER A 336 2.94 -6.66 15.20
CA SER A 336 4.31 -6.17 15.19
C SER A 336 4.96 -6.51 13.84
N PRO A 337 6.09 -5.88 13.47
CA PRO A 337 6.81 -6.25 12.26
C PRO A 337 7.17 -7.75 12.19
N ALA A 338 7.33 -8.39 13.35
CA ALA A 338 7.67 -9.80 13.48
C ALA A 338 6.47 -10.75 13.55
N ASN A 339 5.24 -10.27 13.83
CA ASN A 339 4.09 -11.14 14.06
C ASN A 339 2.83 -10.61 13.40
N GLN A 340 2.23 -11.48 12.60
CA GLN A 340 0.99 -11.21 11.88
C GLN A 340 0.02 -12.36 12.09
N ILE A 341 -1.25 -12.05 12.25
CA ILE A 341 -2.31 -13.05 12.26
C ILE A 341 -3.21 -12.85 11.05
N SER A 342 -3.92 -13.91 10.67
CA SER A 342 -4.99 -13.80 9.70
C SER A 342 -6.20 -14.62 10.11
N ALA A 343 -7.37 -14.22 9.63
CA ALA A 343 -8.57 -15.03 9.59
C ALA A 343 -9.08 -15.08 8.16
N PHE A 344 -9.53 -16.25 7.72
CA PHE A 344 -9.99 -16.43 6.35
C PHE A 344 -11.25 -17.28 6.29
N ALA A 345 -12.04 -17.02 5.25
CA ALA A 345 -13.18 -17.81 4.87
C ALA A 345 -13.15 -18.04 3.36
N GLN A 346 -13.47 -19.25 2.94
CA GLN A 346 -13.49 -19.66 1.54
C GLN A 346 -14.76 -20.46 1.26
N TYR A 347 -15.38 -20.20 0.12
CA TYR A 347 -16.44 -20.99 -0.45
C TYR A 347 -16.05 -21.36 -1.87
N GLY A 348 -16.18 -22.62 -2.25
CA GLY A 348 -15.79 -23.11 -3.56
C GLY A 348 -16.75 -24.15 -4.09
N GLU A 349 -17.07 -24.03 -5.36
CA GLU A 349 -17.84 -24.99 -6.13
C GLU A 349 -16.91 -25.71 -7.09
N SER A 350 -17.10 -27.01 -7.22
CA SER A 350 -16.44 -27.83 -8.23
C SER A 350 -17.49 -28.65 -8.96
N ARG A 351 -17.47 -28.62 -10.28
CA ARG A 351 -18.37 -29.37 -11.15
C ARG A 351 -17.55 -30.21 -12.10
N ALA A 352 -17.70 -31.52 -12.03
CA ALA A 352 -17.04 -32.45 -12.92
C ALA A 352 -17.92 -32.69 -14.16
N ALA A 353 -17.34 -33.09 -15.27
CA ALA A 353 -18.04 -33.53 -16.47
C ALA A 353 -17.17 -34.50 -17.26
N GLY A 354 -17.82 -35.36 -18.04
CA GLY A 354 -17.15 -36.35 -18.86
C GLY A 354 -16.79 -37.59 -18.08
N VAL A 355 -15.75 -38.30 -18.49
CA VAL A 355 -15.51 -39.68 -18.04
C VAL A 355 -14.11 -39.79 -17.45
N PRO A 356 -13.95 -40.26 -16.19
CA PRO A 356 -12.65 -40.37 -15.55
C PRO A 356 -11.81 -41.50 -16.17
N PRO A 357 -10.46 -41.41 -16.13
CA PRO A 357 -9.57 -42.45 -16.66
C PRO A 357 -9.77 -43.83 -16.01
N THR A 358 -10.21 -43.84 -14.75
CA THR A 358 -10.44 -45.06 -13.95
C THR A 358 -11.73 -45.78 -14.31
N SER A 359 -12.67 -45.13 -15.00
CA SER A 359 -13.92 -45.76 -15.44
C SER A 359 -14.42 -45.14 -16.74
N PRO A 360 -14.13 -45.75 -17.91
CA PRO A 360 -14.52 -45.21 -19.22
C PRO A 360 -16.04 -45.27 -19.51
N THR A 361 -16.83 -45.81 -18.60
CA THR A 361 -18.28 -46.03 -18.77
C THR A 361 -19.13 -45.22 -17.80
N THR A 362 -18.52 -44.44 -16.90
CA THR A 362 -19.24 -43.72 -15.83
C THR A 362 -19.02 -42.22 -15.97
N ASP A 363 -20.10 -41.44 -15.94
CA ASP A 363 -20.03 -39.97 -15.94
C ASP A 363 -19.48 -39.46 -14.59
N ALA A 364 -18.44 -38.63 -14.64
CA ALA A 364 -17.79 -38.04 -13.47
C ALA A 364 -18.73 -37.16 -12.63
N ARG A 365 -19.84 -36.66 -13.21
CA ARG A 365 -20.91 -35.96 -12.48
C ARG A 365 -21.60 -36.83 -11.45
N ILE A 366 -21.46 -38.15 -11.53
CA ILE A 366 -22.11 -39.09 -10.62
C ILE A 366 -21.47 -39.05 -9.21
N GLU A 367 -20.20 -38.63 -9.10
CA GLU A 367 -19.46 -38.61 -7.81
C GLU A 367 -18.50 -37.41 -7.66
N GLY A 368 -18.62 -36.38 -8.50
CA GLY A 368 -17.57 -35.37 -8.69
C GLY A 368 -17.91 -33.93 -8.33
N ASP A 369 -19.20 -33.61 -8.16
CA ASP A 369 -19.67 -32.23 -7.93
C ASP A 369 -19.71 -31.92 -6.44
N THR A 370 -19.00 -30.88 -6.02
CA THR A 370 -18.87 -30.56 -4.59
C THR A 370 -18.99 -29.07 -4.32
N ASP A 371 -19.65 -28.72 -3.22
CA ASP A 371 -19.62 -27.38 -2.62
C ASP A 371 -18.86 -27.46 -1.30
N GLN A 372 -17.83 -26.64 -1.16
CA GLN A 372 -16.97 -26.63 0.01
C GLN A 372 -16.96 -25.26 0.66
N ALA A 373 -17.09 -25.22 1.99
CA ALA A 373 -16.89 -24.03 2.79
C ALA A 373 -15.80 -24.30 3.84
N VAL A 374 -14.83 -23.41 3.95
CA VAL A 374 -13.70 -23.50 4.88
C VAL A 374 -13.56 -22.18 5.62
N VAL A 375 -13.31 -22.25 6.92
CA VAL A 375 -12.93 -21.11 7.75
C VAL A 375 -11.66 -21.45 8.53
N GLY A 376 -10.82 -20.47 8.78
CA GLY A 376 -9.59 -20.71 9.52
C GLY A 376 -8.92 -19.45 10.02
N ALA A 377 -7.86 -19.68 10.79
CA ALA A 377 -6.97 -18.64 11.30
C ALA A 377 -5.52 -19.02 11.00
N GLY A 378 -4.72 -18.01 10.68
CA GLY A 378 -3.31 -18.13 10.36
C GLY A 378 -2.45 -17.27 11.29
N TRP A 379 -1.18 -17.63 11.37
CA TRP A 379 -0.14 -16.87 12.05
C TRP A 379 1.14 -16.95 11.23
N VAL A 380 1.83 -15.81 11.14
CA VAL A 380 3.16 -15.69 10.54
C VAL A 380 4.08 -15.00 11.54
N HIS A 381 5.25 -15.58 11.73
CA HIS A 381 6.34 -15.01 12.49
C HIS A 381 7.54 -14.76 11.58
N LEU A 382 8.00 -13.51 11.50
CA LEU A 382 9.22 -13.14 10.82
C LEU A 382 10.34 -12.97 11.86
N PHE A 383 11.46 -13.66 11.67
CA PHE A 383 12.60 -13.51 12.57
C PHE A 383 13.32 -12.17 12.34
N ALA A 384 14.09 -11.75 13.34
CA ALA A 384 14.74 -10.43 13.35
C ALA A 384 15.68 -10.16 12.16
N ASP A 385 16.20 -11.20 11.50
CA ASP A 385 17.04 -11.08 10.32
C ASP A 385 16.25 -10.81 9.03
N GLY A 386 14.91 -10.93 9.05
CA GLY A 386 14.01 -10.81 7.91
C GLY A 386 14.20 -11.90 6.84
N LYS A 387 15.09 -12.86 7.07
CA LYS A 387 15.46 -13.92 6.12
C LYS A 387 14.71 -15.21 6.38
N GLN A 388 14.11 -15.34 7.55
CA GLN A 388 13.43 -16.54 7.99
C GLN A 388 12.01 -16.20 8.44
N ALA A 389 11.06 -17.06 8.11
CA ALA A 389 9.71 -16.96 8.64
C ALA A 389 9.14 -18.33 8.99
N LEU A 390 8.37 -18.39 10.08
CA LEU A 390 7.47 -19.50 10.39
C LEU A 390 6.05 -19.09 10.07
N PHE A 391 5.25 -20.03 9.60
CA PHE A 391 3.83 -19.84 9.41
C PHE A 391 3.04 -21.05 9.86
N GLY A 392 1.82 -20.82 10.27
CA GLY A 392 0.89 -21.89 10.61
C GLY A 392 -0.55 -21.46 10.42
N SER A 393 -1.43 -22.43 10.20
CA SER A 393 -2.87 -22.20 10.14
C SER A 393 -3.64 -23.37 10.68
N ILE A 394 -4.75 -23.07 11.35
CA ILE A 394 -5.79 -24.02 11.72
C ILE A 394 -7.05 -23.71 10.93
N TYR A 395 -7.76 -24.74 10.51
CA TYR A 395 -8.97 -24.56 9.71
C TYR A 395 -9.97 -25.68 9.95
N ALA A 396 -11.23 -25.38 9.69
CA ALA A 396 -12.32 -26.33 9.68
C ALA A 396 -13.23 -26.05 8.49
N GLY A 397 -13.85 -27.10 7.97
CA GLY A 397 -14.68 -27.00 6.78
C GLY A 397 -15.71 -28.09 6.65
N LYS A 398 -16.62 -27.85 5.70
CA LYS A 398 -17.62 -28.81 5.26
C LYS A 398 -17.58 -28.90 3.74
N GLU A 399 -17.80 -30.10 3.23
CA GLU A 399 -17.92 -30.40 1.81
C GLU A 399 -19.21 -31.17 1.61
N LEU A 400 -20.07 -30.63 0.75
CA LEU A 400 -21.32 -31.21 0.29
C LEU A 400 -21.06 -31.81 -1.08
N ASP A 401 -21.35 -33.10 -1.25
CA ASP A 401 -21.41 -33.68 -2.59
C ASP A 401 -22.81 -33.42 -3.16
N VAL A 402 -22.87 -32.65 -4.25
CA VAL A 402 -24.09 -32.16 -4.90
C VAL A 402 -24.31 -32.81 -6.26
N ALA A 403 -23.60 -33.91 -6.53
CA ALA A 403 -23.76 -34.71 -7.74
C ALA A 403 -25.24 -35.04 -8.01
N PRO A 404 -25.80 -34.73 -9.20
CA PRO A 404 -27.23 -34.88 -9.49
C PRO A 404 -27.71 -36.33 -9.63
N ALA A 405 -26.89 -37.34 -9.31
CA ALA A 405 -27.15 -38.73 -9.63
C ALA A 405 -28.28 -39.35 -8.79
N ILE A 406 -29.43 -39.56 -9.44
CA ILE A 406 -30.50 -40.42 -8.95
C ILE A 406 -30.16 -41.87 -9.37
N SER A 407 -29.51 -42.62 -8.49
CA SER A 407 -29.43 -44.09 -8.60
C SER A 407 -30.41 -44.75 -7.62
N PRO A 408 -30.82 -46.02 -7.82
CA PRO A 408 -31.72 -46.71 -6.88
C PRO A 408 -31.25 -46.73 -5.41
N GLY A 409 -29.95 -46.53 -5.15
CA GLY A 409 -29.36 -46.38 -3.81
C GLY A 409 -28.99 -44.94 -3.40
N LEU A 410 -29.21 -43.94 -4.26
CA LEU A 410 -28.89 -42.52 -4.05
C LEU A 410 -30.06 -41.65 -4.57
N PRO A 411 -31.24 -41.72 -3.95
CA PRO A 411 -32.44 -41.04 -4.46
C PRO A 411 -32.33 -39.50 -4.42
N ASN A 412 -31.38 -38.95 -3.66
CA ASN A 412 -31.18 -37.51 -3.48
C ASN A 412 -29.89 -36.97 -4.12
N GLY A 413 -29.15 -37.77 -4.90
CA GLY A 413 -27.83 -37.37 -5.40
C GLY A 413 -26.71 -37.46 -4.35
N GLY A 414 -25.48 -37.16 -4.78
CA GLY A 414 -24.29 -37.06 -3.94
C GLY A 414 -23.60 -38.39 -3.58
N ARG A 415 -22.55 -38.28 -2.77
CA ARG A 415 -21.76 -39.41 -2.25
C ARG A 415 -22.57 -40.28 -1.30
N THR A 416 -22.37 -41.60 -1.36
CA THR A 416 -22.96 -42.57 -0.41
C THR A 416 -22.52 -42.34 1.04
N ASP A 417 -21.34 -41.75 1.26
CA ASP A 417 -20.83 -41.39 2.59
C ASP A 417 -21.48 -40.10 3.15
N GLY A 418 -22.23 -39.36 2.32
CA GLY A 418 -22.83 -38.08 2.71
C GLY A 418 -21.83 -36.94 2.83
N LYS A 419 -22.18 -35.95 3.66
CA LYS A 419 -21.43 -34.70 3.81
C LYS A 419 -20.15 -34.96 4.58
N LYS A 420 -19.05 -34.40 4.09
CA LYS A 420 -17.75 -34.48 4.74
C LYS A 420 -17.55 -33.26 5.63
N ARG A 421 -17.14 -33.47 6.87
CA ARG A 421 -16.69 -32.42 7.79
C ARG A 421 -15.23 -32.67 8.11
N PHE A 422 -14.42 -31.63 8.10
CA PHE A 422 -12.99 -31.78 8.32
C PHE A 422 -12.41 -30.63 9.12
N GLU A 423 -11.31 -30.92 9.78
CA GLU A 423 -10.48 -29.99 10.53
C GLU A 423 -9.02 -30.28 10.21
N GLY A 424 -8.21 -29.24 10.16
CA GLY A 424 -6.82 -29.38 9.78
C GLY A 424 -5.90 -28.34 10.39
N LEU A 425 -4.63 -28.68 10.36
CA LEU A 425 -3.50 -27.86 10.78
C LEU A 425 -2.47 -27.90 9.67
N ARG A 426 -1.90 -26.74 9.34
CA ARG A 426 -0.69 -26.63 8.53
C ARG A 426 0.34 -25.82 9.30
N ILE A 427 1.58 -26.27 9.27
CA ILE A 427 2.74 -25.56 9.81
C ILE A 427 3.84 -25.58 8.76
N GLY A 428 4.62 -24.51 8.70
CA GLY A 428 5.73 -24.45 7.77
C GLY A 428 6.71 -23.35 8.12
N GLY A 429 7.81 -23.35 7.37
CA GLY A 429 8.84 -22.36 7.49
C GLY A 429 9.51 -22.12 6.15
N GLN A 430 10.00 -20.90 5.98
CA GLN A 430 10.84 -20.51 4.86
C GLN A 430 12.10 -19.84 5.37
N ALA A 431 13.23 -20.06 4.71
CA ALA A 431 14.50 -19.48 5.08
C ALA A 431 15.38 -19.21 3.86
N ALA A 432 15.87 -17.98 3.72
CA ALA A 432 16.99 -17.66 2.85
C ALA A 432 18.29 -18.14 3.53
N ILE A 433 18.77 -19.31 3.13
CA ILE A 433 19.97 -19.96 3.69
C ILE A 433 21.22 -19.17 3.27
N THR A 434 21.26 -18.71 2.02
CA THR A 434 22.32 -17.84 1.47
C THR A 434 21.68 -16.80 0.55
N GLU A 435 22.48 -15.92 -0.07
CA GLU A 435 21.98 -14.98 -1.08
C GLU A 435 21.43 -15.66 -2.35
N GLN A 436 21.86 -16.89 -2.63
CA GLN A 436 21.44 -17.66 -3.81
C GLN A 436 20.49 -18.80 -3.47
N TRP A 437 20.30 -19.13 -2.19
CA TRP A 437 19.54 -20.30 -1.78
C TRP A 437 18.45 -19.95 -0.78
N ASP A 438 17.22 -20.30 -1.12
CA ASP A 438 16.08 -20.32 -0.22
C ASP A 438 15.58 -21.76 0.00
N SER A 439 14.83 -21.97 1.07
CA SER A 439 14.19 -23.24 1.37
C SER A 439 12.81 -23.02 1.95
N VAL A 440 11.93 -24.00 1.70
CA VAL A 440 10.59 -24.05 2.26
C VAL A 440 10.28 -25.46 2.74
N ILE A 441 9.68 -25.55 3.93
CA ILE A 441 9.15 -26.79 4.50
C ILE A 441 7.70 -26.54 4.89
N SER A 442 6.82 -27.47 4.56
CA SER A 442 5.40 -27.41 4.93
C SER A 442 4.94 -28.79 5.35
N LEU A 443 4.28 -28.88 6.51
CA LEU A 443 3.67 -30.07 7.06
C LEU A 443 2.18 -29.80 7.29
N GLY A 444 1.33 -30.71 6.84
CA GLY A 444 -0.11 -30.64 7.09
C GLY A 444 -0.68 -31.93 7.67
N TYR A 445 -1.76 -31.74 8.41
CA TYR A 445 -2.60 -32.77 8.97
C TYR A 445 -4.07 -32.39 8.77
N GLN A 446 -4.89 -33.33 8.34
CA GLN A 446 -6.33 -33.14 8.27
C GLN A 446 -7.06 -34.40 8.73
N SER A 447 -8.05 -34.21 9.60
CA SER A 447 -9.02 -35.22 10.01
C SER A 447 -10.35 -34.96 9.33
N ALA A 448 -11.00 -36.00 8.79
CA ALA A 448 -12.29 -35.87 8.13
C ALA A 448 -13.25 -36.99 8.54
N ASN A 449 -14.50 -36.64 8.79
CA ASN A 449 -15.59 -37.57 9.08
C ASN A 449 -16.76 -37.33 8.13
N TYR A 450 -17.48 -38.39 7.83
CA TYR A 450 -18.61 -38.40 6.91
C TYR A 450 -19.90 -38.71 7.67
N ASP A 451 -21.00 -38.04 7.31
CA ASP A 451 -22.22 -38.04 8.13
C ASP A 451 -23.26 -39.10 7.77
N SER A 452 -23.05 -39.87 6.70
CA SER A 452 -23.95 -40.93 6.28
C SER A 452 -23.29 -42.30 6.32
N PHE A 453 -24.08 -43.30 6.72
CA PHE A 453 -23.66 -44.68 6.73
C PHE A 453 -23.59 -45.21 5.30
N ASN A 454 -22.40 -45.65 4.89
CA ASN A 454 -22.18 -46.14 3.55
C ASN A 454 -22.76 -47.56 3.41
N ASN A 455 -23.90 -47.68 2.71
CA ASN A 455 -24.56 -48.97 2.51
C ASN A 455 -23.80 -49.94 1.57
N LEU A 456 -22.83 -49.46 0.78
CA LEU A 456 -21.99 -50.32 -0.05
C LEU A 456 -20.97 -51.07 0.83
N ILE A 457 -20.40 -50.35 1.80
CA ILE A 457 -19.26 -50.82 2.60
C ILE A 457 -19.69 -51.22 4.03
N MET A 458 -20.91 -50.86 4.42
CA MET A 458 -21.50 -51.07 5.76
C MET A 458 -20.68 -50.43 6.88
N ALA A 459 -20.18 -49.22 6.66
CA ALA A 459 -19.40 -48.46 7.64
C ALA A 459 -19.59 -46.95 7.50
N ASN A 460 -19.37 -46.20 8.59
CA ASN A 460 -19.17 -44.76 8.52
C ASN A 460 -17.71 -44.46 8.17
N ARG A 461 -17.47 -43.58 7.19
CA ARG A 461 -16.12 -43.26 6.74
C ARG A 461 -15.46 -42.21 7.63
N SER A 462 -14.19 -42.44 7.95
CA SER A 462 -13.30 -41.50 8.64
C SER A 462 -11.91 -41.55 8.04
N GLU A 463 -11.28 -40.40 7.86
CA GLU A 463 -9.99 -40.27 7.18
C GLU A 463 -9.04 -39.35 7.93
N LYS A 464 -7.75 -39.67 7.81
CA LYS A 464 -6.65 -38.82 8.25
C LYS A 464 -5.67 -38.64 7.10
N ILE A 465 -5.38 -37.41 6.74
CA ILE A 465 -4.43 -37.04 5.69
C ILE A 465 -3.22 -36.37 6.34
N TYR A 466 -2.04 -36.76 5.89
CA TYR A 466 -0.77 -36.16 6.27
C TYR A 466 -0.03 -35.80 4.98
N ASP A 467 0.50 -34.59 4.90
CA ASP A 467 1.32 -34.12 3.79
C ASP A 467 2.60 -33.44 4.31
N LEU A 468 3.70 -33.68 3.60
CA LEU A 468 5.00 -33.04 3.83
C LEU A 468 5.52 -32.55 2.48
N MET A 469 5.95 -31.30 2.42
CA MET A 469 6.65 -30.72 1.27
C MET A 469 7.96 -30.12 1.74
N VAL A 470 9.05 -30.47 1.06
CA VAL A 470 10.37 -29.86 1.26
C VAL A 470 10.87 -29.38 -0.10
N GLY A 471 11.17 -28.10 -0.19
CA GLY A 471 11.69 -27.47 -1.41
C GLY A 471 12.90 -26.60 -1.11
N ALA A 472 13.77 -26.45 -2.10
CA ALA A 472 14.83 -25.45 -2.11
C ALA A 472 14.78 -24.67 -3.43
N GLY A 473 15.19 -23.41 -3.40
CA GLY A 473 15.34 -22.57 -4.58
C GLY A 473 16.78 -22.13 -4.74
N TRP A 474 17.38 -22.43 -5.88
CA TRP A 474 18.69 -21.91 -6.28
C TRP A 474 18.51 -20.80 -7.30
N HIS A 475 18.72 -19.56 -6.88
CA HIS A 475 18.70 -18.37 -7.73
C HIS A 475 19.98 -18.29 -8.55
N ILE A 476 19.91 -18.69 -9.81
CA ILE A 476 21.02 -18.64 -10.77
C ILE A 476 21.33 -17.18 -11.10
N ASP A 477 20.29 -16.38 -11.30
CA ASP A 477 20.34 -14.94 -11.42
C ASP A 477 19.03 -14.31 -10.91
N LYS A 478 18.81 -13.01 -11.19
CA LYS A 478 17.61 -12.27 -10.77
C LYS A 478 16.29 -12.75 -11.39
N PHE A 479 16.33 -13.56 -12.45
CA PHE A 479 15.17 -14.03 -13.19
C PHE A 479 15.04 -15.55 -13.18
N TRP A 480 16.15 -16.30 -13.09
CA TRP A 480 16.16 -17.75 -13.16
C TRP A 480 16.35 -18.40 -11.80
N THR A 481 15.47 -19.34 -11.47
CA THR A 481 15.55 -20.15 -10.26
C THR A 481 15.39 -21.62 -10.60
N LEU A 482 16.28 -22.47 -10.10
CA LEU A 482 16.14 -23.93 -10.14
C LEU A 482 15.59 -24.43 -8.80
N LYS A 483 14.51 -25.19 -8.82
CA LYS A 483 13.77 -25.61 -7.62
C LYS A 483 13.64 -27.13 -7.52
N PRO A 484 14.54 -27.83 -6.80
CA PRO A 484 14.30 -29.21 -6.39
C PRO A 484 13.22 -29.26 -5.29
N GLN A 485 12.30 -30.21 -5.40
CA GLN A 485 11.22 -30.42 -4.45
C GLN A 485 10.94 -31.91 -4.22
N ILE A 486 10.58 -32.25 -2.98
CA ILE A 486 10.04 -33.55 -2.60
C ILE A 486 8.73 -33.32 -1.85
N ALA A 487 7.66 -34.00 -2.27
CA ALA A 487 6.38 -33.99 -1.61
C ALA A 487 5.94 -35.41 -1.26
N PHE A 488 5.48 -35.61 -0.04
CA PHE A 488 4.92 -36.86 0.46
C PHE A 488 3.48 -36.63 0.90
N SER A 489 2.57 -37.50 0.49
CA SER A 489 1.17 -37.50 0.90
C SER A 489 0.75 -38.89 1.36
N ARG A 490 0.07 -38.97 2.50
CA ARG A 490 -0.51 -40.23 3.00
C ARG A 490 -1.92 -40.00 3.51
N LYS A 491 -2.87 -40.75 2.97
CA LYS A 491 -4.25 -40.83 3.45
C LYS A 491 -4.49 -42.18 4.10
N ASN A 492 -4.79 -42.16 5.39
CA ASN A 492 -5.23 -43.34 6.13
C ASN A 492 -6.75 -43.24 6.30
N SER A 493 -7.48 -44.18 5.72
CA SER A 493 -8.92 -44.31 5.88
C SER A 493 -9.25 -45.59 6.66
N ASN A 494 -10.34 -45.57 7.43
CA ASN A 494 -10.88 -46.80 8.02
C ASN A 494 -11.45 -47.75 6.95
N ILE A 495 -11.61 -47.27 5.73
CA ILE A 495 -11.99 -48.04 4.55
C ILE A 495 -10.76 -48.17 3.65
N ALA A 496 -10.24 -49.38 3.52
CA ALA A 496 -9.01 -49.68 2.78
C ALA A 496 -9.00 -49.11 1.34
N LEU A 497 -10.15 -49.09 0.67
CA LEU A 497 -10.31 -48.56 -0.70
C LEU A 497 -9.83 -47.11 -0.85
N TYR A 498 -9.97 -46.29 0.19
CA TYR A 498 -9.61 -44.88 0.14
C TYR A 498 -8.22 -44.58 0.69
N SER A 499 -7.52 -45.55 1.27
CA SER A 499 -6.17 -45.32 1.79
C SER A 499 -5.14 -45.23 0.66
N PHE A 500 -4.19 -44.30 0.71
CA PHE A 500 -3.06 -44.26 -0.23
C PHE A 500 -1.83 -43.61 0.37
N ASP A 501 -0.68 -43.86 -0.24
CA ASP A 501 0.54 -43.10 -0.06
C ASP A 501 1.15 -42.73 -1.41
N ARG A 502 1.80 -41.56 -1.46
CA ARG A 502 2.34 -40.96 -2.68
C ARG A 502 3.59 -40.17 -2.33
N THR A 503 4.64 -40.34 -3.13
CA THR A 503 5.85 -39.52 -3.10
C THR A 503 6.05 -38.95 -4.50
N ASP A 504 6.15 -37.62 -4.57
CA ASP A 504 6.49 -36.85 -5.75
C ASP A 504 7.87 -36.23 -5.56
N VAL A 505 8.75 -36.39 -6.55
CA VAL A 505 10.06 -35.74 -6.60
C VAL A 505 10.14 -34.96 -7.91
N SER A 506 10.40 -33.66 -7.83
CA SER A 506 10.39 -32.78 -8.99
C SER A 506 11.59 -31.84 -9.02
N LEU A 507 11.95 -31.43 -10.23
CA LEU A 507 12.89 -30.36 -10.51
C LEU A 507 12.22 -29.36 -11.44
N THR A 508 12.12 -28.11 -11.00
CA THR A 508 11.50 -27.03 -11.76
C THR A 508 12.54 -25.97 -12.12
N LEU A 509 12.64 -25.62 -13.40
CA LEU A 509 13.36 -24.43 -13.84
C LEU A 509 12.34 -23.31 -14.06
N ARG A 510 12.44 -22.25 -13.26
CA ARG A 510 11.54 -21.09 -13.29
C ARG A 510 12.25 -19.87 -13.86
N ARG A 511 11.55 -19.12 -14.70
CA ARG A 511 11.89 -17.75 -15.10
C ARG A 511 10.81 -16.78 -14.64
N ASP A 512 11.17 -15.78 -13.87
CA ASP A 512 10.29 -14.69 -13.46
C ASP A 512 10.38 -13.48 -14.40
N PHE A 513 9.24 -12.82 -14.59
CA PHE A 513 9.07 -11.56 -15.31
C PHE A 513 8.50 -10.53 -14.31
N LYS A 514 9.10 -9.33 -14.25
CA LYS A 514 8.70 -8.25 -13.34
C LYS A 514 8.70 -6.93 -14.06
#